data_AF-A0A6H5K706-F1
#
_entry.id   AF-A0A6H5K706-F1
#
_cell.length_a   1.000
_cell.length_b   1.000
_cell.length_c   1.000
_cell.angle_alpha   90.00
_cell.angle_beta   90.00
_cell.angle_gamma   90.00
#
_symmetry.space_group_name_H-M   'P 1'
#
loop_
_entity.id
_entity.type
_entity.pdbx_description
1 polymer ?
#
loop_
_entity_poly.entity_id
_entity_poly.type
_entity_poly.pdbx_seq_one_letter_code
_entity_poly.pdbx_strand_id
1 'polypeptide(L)' 'MATNKQRFSLHDFRLSAGHADARDLYVKIKDSLDKEQWNPEDNEEYEDGEGNVLNRRTYEGLARQGLM' A
#
# COMPACT_ATOMS: atom_id res chain seq x y z
N MET A 1 -19.36 -23.20 46.48
CA MET A 1 -18.88 -22.01 45.73
C MET A 1 -17.37 -21.92 45.90
N ALA A 2 -16.60 -22.26 44.87
CA ALA A 2 -15.15 -22.02 44.87
C ALA A 2 -14.80 -21.39 43.52
N THR A 3 -14.58 -20.08 43.55
CA THR A 3 -14.22 -19.28 42.38
C THR A 3 -12.76 -19.54 42.03
N ASN A 4 -12.56 -20.16 40.87
CA ASN A 4 -11.27 -20.35 40.23
C ASN A 4 -10.69 -18.97 39.84
N LYS A 5 -9.79 -18.43 40.66
CA LYS A 5 -8.98 -17.26 40.27
C LYS A 5 -7.71 -17.74 39.59
N GLN A 6 -7.81 -17.91 38.27
CA GLN A 6 -6.64 -17.97 37.39
C GLN A 6 -5.79 -16.72 37.64
N ARG A 7 -4.58 -16.94 38.15
CA ARG A 7 -3.63 -15.86 38.43
C ARG A 7 -2.90 -15.56 37.13
N PHE A 8 -3.45 -14.63 36.35
CA PHE A 8 -2.78 -14.15 35.14
C PHE A 8 -1.49 -13.43 35.55
N SER A 9 -0.35 -13.90 35.06
CA SER A 9 0.95 -13.30 35.34
C SER A 9 1.10 -12.02 34.53
N LEU A 10 1.64 -10.96 35.14
CA LEU A 10 1.98 -9.70 34.45
C LEU A 10 2.89 -9.93 33.22
N HIS A 11 3.61 -11.05 33.18
CA HIS A 11 4.46 -11.44 32.05
C HIS A 11 3.64 -11.80 30.80
N ASP A 12 2.45 -12.39 30.96
CA ASP A 12 1.59 -12.81 29.85
C ASP A 12 1.00 -11.60 29.11
N PHE A 13 0.70 -10.52 29.85
CA PHE A 13 0.13 -9.30 29.30
C PHE A 13 1.12 -8.47 28.47
N ARG A 14 2.41 -8.47 28.86
CA ARG A 14 3.43 -7.67 28.16
C ARG A 14 3.80 -8.25 26.79
N LEU A 15 3.68 -9.56 26.61
CA LEU A 15 3.93 -10.23 25.33
C LEU A 15 2.78 -10.03 24.33
N SER A 16 1.52 -10.01 24.79
CA SER A 16 0.37 -9.76 23.91
C SER A 16 0.33 -8.33 23.36
N ALA A 17 0.74 -7.34 24.15
CA ALA A 17 0.76 -5.93 23.73
C ALA A 17 1.78 -5.67 22.60
N GLY A 18 2.97 -6.26 22.68
CA GLY A 18 3.99 -6.12 21.64
C GLY A 18 3.66 -6.85 20.34
N HIS A 19 2.99 -8.01 20.41
CA HIS A 19 2.59 -8.77 19.23
C HIS A 19 1.46 -8.12 18.42
N ALA A 20 0.52 -7.45 19.09
CA ALA A 20 -0.54 -6.72 18.42
C ALA A 20 0.03 -5.52 17.65
N ASP A 21 0.88 -4.73 18.30
CA ASP A 21 1.49 -3.53 17.72
C ASP A 21 2.41 -3.86 16.52
N ALA A 22 3.17 -4.95 16.60
CA ALA A 22 4.02 -5.40 15.49
C ALA A 22 3.21 -5.82 14.24
N ARG A 23 2.01 -6.40 14.41
CA ARG A 23 1.14 -6.76 13.27
C ARG A 23 0.54 -5.51 12.62
N ASP A 24 0.10 -4.55 13.42
CA ASP A 24 -0.44 -3.29 12.91
C ASP A 24 0.63 -2.49 12.17
N LEU A 25 1.87 -2.49 12.68
CA LEU A 25 3.00 -1.87 11.99
C LEU A 25 3.28 -2.55 10.65
N TYR A 26 3.26 -3.88 10.59
CA TYR A 26 3.45 -4.63 9.33
C TYR A 26 2.37 -4.30 8.30
N VAL A 27 1.11 -4.23 8.70
CA VAL A 27 0.00 -3.87 7.80
C VAL A 27 0.19 -2.46 7.25
N LYS A 28 0.57 -1.50 8.10
CA LYS A 28 0.85 -0.12 7.67
C LYS A 28 2.01 -0.04 6.67
N ILE A 29 3.11 -0.73 6.95
CA ILE A 29 4.28 -0.77 6.06
C ILE A 29 3.92 -1.41 4.72
N LYS A 30 3.15 -2.51 4.75
CA LYS A 30 2.68 -3.19 3.54
C LYS A 30 1.78 -2.30 2.68
N ASP A 31 0.84 -1.59 3.29
CA ASP A 31 -0.06 -0.65 2.59
C ASP A 31 0.70 0.51 1.96
N SER A 32 1.72 1.04 2.65
CA SER A 32 2.61 2.06 2.07
C SER A 32 3.42 1.53 0.89
N LEU A 33 3.98 0.32 1.00
CA LEU A 33 4.73 -0.33 -0.07
C LEU A 33 3.86 -0.67 -1.29
N ASP A 34 2.60 -1.06 -1.07
CA ASP A 34 1.64 -1.33 -2.14
C ASP A 34 1.32 -0.04 -2.92
N LYS A 35 1.20 1.09 -2.23
CA LYS A 35 1.03 2.42 -2.85
C LYS A 35 2.27 2.93 -3.57
N GLU A 36 3.46 2.54 -3.13
CA GLU A 36 4.73 2.83 -3.80
C GLU A 36 5.05 1.85 -4.93
N GLN A 37 4.24 0.79 -5.10
CA GLN A 37 4.44 -0.16 -6.17
C GLN A 37 4.08 0.51 -7.50
N TRP A 38 5.08 0.65 -8.38
CA TRP A 38 4.93 1.27 -9.69
C TRP A 38 3.77 0.63 -10.47
N ASN A 39 2.74 1.41 -10.75
CA ASN A 39 1.60 1.03 -11.57
C ASN A 39 1.82 1.56 -13.00
N PRO A 40 2.01 0.71 -14.02
CA PRO A 40 2.17 1.16 -15.42
C PRO A 40 0.99 2.01 -15.91
N GLU A 41 -0.23 1.81 -15.40
CA GLU A 41 -1.36 2.63 -15.85
C GLU A 41 -1.29 4.09 -15.37
N ASP A 42 -0.67 4.33 -14.21
CA ASP A 42 -0.58 5.66 -13.59
C ASP A 42 0.82 6.30 -13.71
N ASN A 43 1.87 5.49 -13.81
CA ASN A 43 3.27 5.94 -13.74
C ASN A 43 4.02 5.81 -15.07
N GLU A 44 3.40 5.26 -16.12
CA GLU A 44 4.01 5.21 -17.46
C GLU A 44 3.76 6.54 -18.19
N GLU A 45 4.86 7.24 -18.45
CA GLU A 45 4.92 8.50 -19.18
C GLU A 45 5.27 8.23 -20.64
N TYR A 46 4.51 8.82 -21.55
CA TYR A 46 4.66 8.66 -23.00
C TYR A 46 5.10 9.98 -23.62
N GLU A 47 6.07 9.95 -24.52
CA GLU A 47 6.49 11.13 -25.27
C GLU A 47 5.78 11.17 -26.62
N ASP A 48 5.29 12.35 -27.02
CA ASP A 48 4.88 12.62 -28.40
C ASP A 48 6.08 12.97 -29.30
N GLY A 49 5.85 13.13 -30.60
CA GLY A 49 6.91 13.47 -31.56
C GLY A 49 7.56 14.85 -31.35
N GLU A 50 6.96 15.71 -30.53
CA GLU A 50 7.47 17.04 -30.17
C GLU A 50 8.19 17.07 -28.82
N GLY A 51 8.21 15.94 -28.10
CA GLY A 51 8.87 15.78 -26.80
C GLY A 51 8.01 16.19 -25.60
N ASN A 52 6.69 16.29 -25.75
CA ASN A 52 5.79 16.52 -24.63
C ASN A 52 5.52 15.21 -23.88
N VAL A 53 5.53 15.28 -22.55
CA VAL A 53 5.24 14.15 -21.67
C VAL A 53 3.74 14.03 -21.44
N LEU A 54 3.17 12.89 -21.81
CA LEU A 54 1.75 12.58 -21.76
C LEU A 54 1.52 11.37 -20.86
N ASN A 55 0.43 11.42 -20.10
CA ASN A 55 -0.09 10.21 -19.45
C ASN A 55 -0.68 9.25 -20.51
N ARG A 56 -0.75 7.97 -20.17
CA ARG A 56 -1.29 6.90 -21.03
C ARG A 56 -2.64 7.24 -21.67
N ARG A 57 -3.57 7.80 -20.90
CA ARG A 57 -4.94 8.11 -21.40
C ARG A 57 -4.91 9.17 -22.48
N THR A 58 -4.11 10.22 -22.27
CA THR A 58 -3.93 11.30 -23.25
C THR A 58 -3.24 10.77 -24.50
N TYR A 59 -2.18 9.96 -24.34
CA TYR A 59 -1.49 9.31 -25.44
C TYR A 59 -2.46 8.45 -26.28
N GLU A 60 -3.15 7.48 -25.68
CA GLU A 60 -4.12 6.63 -26.39
C GLU A 60 -5.30 7.42 -26.99
N GLY A 61 -5.64 8.58 -26.42
CA GLY A 61 -6.66 9.49 -26.95
C GLY A 61 -6.20 10.20 -28.22
N LEU A 62 -4.98 10.76 -28.22
CA LEU A 62 -4.39 11.43 -29.38
C LEU A 62 -4.12 10.46 -30.53
N ALA A 63 -3.60 9.26 -30.22
CA ALA A 63 -3.37 8.22 -31.21
C ALA A 63 -4.67 7.78 -31.92
N ARG A 64 -5.77 7.65 -31.17
CA ARG A 64 -7.09 7.32 -31.75
C ARG A 64 -7.68 8.43 -32.62
N GLN A 65 -7.34 9.69 -32.34
CA GLN A 65 -7.77 10.83 -33.13
C GLN A 65 -6.88 11.06 -34.36
N GLY A 66 -5.74 10.37 -34.46
CA GLY A 66 -4.73 10.60 -35.50
C GLY A 66 -3.94 11.90 -35.31
N LEU A 67 -3.80 12.35 -34.06
CA LEU A 67 -3.13 13.60 -33.66
C LEU A 67 -1.76 13.37 -33.02
N MET A 68 -1.11 12.24 -33.33
CA MET A 68 0.28 11.94 -32.95
C MET A 68 1.23 12.10 -34.11
#